data_AF-A0A6C0ECV5-F1
#
_entry.id   AF-A0A6C0ECV5-F1
#
_cell.length_a   1.000
_cell.length_b   1.000
_cell.length_c   1.000
_cell.angle_alpha   90.00
_cell.angle_beta   90.00
_cell.angle_gamma   90.00
#
_symmetry.space_group_name_H-M   'P 1'
#
loop_
_entity.id
_entity.type
_entity.pdbx_description
1 polymer ?
#
loop_
_entity_poly.entity_id
_entity_poly.type
_entity_poly.pdbx_seq_one_letter_code
_entity_poly.pdbx_strand_id
1 'polypeptide(L)'
;MEYGFITFDDIIENTEVKELKYDLDYSEKTVQYYRKLRELRIDPIIGEKVNPNYVFEFSAMWDAYNGTRLDDDPFGPLYFDPDYLVYQIYVKRLDLLWTKGSDQYEGCYGQCVGGGSDMMVVGRGSYINCYPFRLPINDCYVINGYDKTLTTMAPILTDDEINKIDNMVSKNKSYKKIFGVTPPSLRTMKYYYDRAIEKCKDYKTNIDAVNKLCAM
;
A
#
# COMPACT_ATOMS: atom_id res chain seq x y z
N MET A 1 -22.40 -6.73 -16.68
CA MET A 1 -22.18 -7.33 -15.34
C MET A 1 -22.26 -6.18 -14.37
N GLU A 2 -23.37 -6.07 -13.63
CA GLU A 2 -23.43 -5.20 -12.47
C GLU A 2 -22.51 -5.81 -11.41
N TYR A 3 -21.41 -5.12 -11.12
CA TYR A 3 -20.56 -5.46 -9.99
C TYR A 3 -21.20 -4.83 -8.76
N GLY A 4 -21.89 -5.64 -7.95
CA GLY A 4 -22.42 -5.20 -6.67
C GLY A 4 -21.28 -4.96 -5.70
N PHE A 5 -21.15 -3.73 -5.20
CA PHE A 5 -20.20 -3.37 -4.15
C PHE A 5 -20.60 -4.10 -2.86
N ILE A 6 -19.67 -4.84 -2.23
CA ILE A 6 -19.91 -5.47 -0.93
C ILE A 6 -19.59 -4.44 0.15
N THR A 7 -20.60 -4.07 0.94
CA THR A 7 -20.46 -3.12 2.05
C THR A 7 -20.09 -3.83 3.36
N PHE A 8 -19.72 -3.04 4.38
CA PHE A 8 -19.44 -3.54 5.72
C PHE A 8 -20.66 -4.24 6.34
N ASP A 9 -21.86 -3.70 6.08
CA ASP A 9 -23.11 -4.23 6.62
C ASP A 9 -23.48 -5.60 6.01
N ASP A 10 -23.19 -5.79 4.72
CA ASP A 10 -23.42 -7.06 4.02
C ASP A 10 -22.60 -8.24 4.60
N ILE A 11 -21.48 -7.92 5.25
CA ILE A 11 -20.51 -8.89 5.78
C ILE A 11 -20.91 -9.44 7.16
N ILE A 12 -21.60 -8.63 7.97
CA ILE A 12 -21.87 -8.95 9.38
C ILE A 12 -22.97 -10.02 9.53
N GLU A 13 -23.96 -10.07 8.63
CA GLU A 13 -25.18 -10.87 8.84
C GLU A 13 -25.01 -12.40 8.75
N ASN A 14 -23.86 -12.96 8.33
CA ASN A 14 -23.76 -14.40 8.00
C ASN A 14 -22.43 -15.07 8.38
N THR A 15 -22.18 -15.38 9.67
CA THR A 15 -20.95 -16.10 10.06
C THR A 15 -21.10 -17.07 11.26
N GLU A 16 -20.79 -18.35 11.06
CA GLU A 16 -20.38 -19.31 12.11
C GLU A 16 -18.85 -19.24 12.32
N VAL A 17 -18.39 -19.32 13.57
CA VAL A 17 -16.99 -19.02 13.96
C VAL A 17 -16.20 -20.29 14.28
N LYS A 18 -15.10 -20.55 13.55
CA LYS A 18 -14.01 -21.43 14.01
C LYS A 18 -13.18 -20.70 15.07
N GLU A 19 -12.76 -21.41 16.14
CA GLU A 19 -11.95 -20.85 17.22
C GLU A 19 -10.49 -20.62 16.80
N LEU A 20 -10.26 -19.54 16.05
CA LEU A 20 -8.99 -18.83 15.98
C LEU A 20 -9.20 -17.50 16.69
N LYS A 21 -8.27 -17.09 17.55
CA LYS A 21 -8.36 -15.84 18.31
C LYS A 21 -7.06 -15.06 18.19
N TYR A 22 -7.20 -13.75 18.08
CA TYR A 22 -6.09 -12.84 18.35
C TYR A 22 -5.82 -12.81 19.85
N ASP A 23 -4.56 -12.57 20.22
CA ASP A 23 -4.16 -12.39 21.63
C ASP A 23 -4.60 -11.04 22.21
N LEU A 24 -4.83 -10.05 21.33
CA LEU A 24 -5.29 -8.69 21.70
C LEU A 24 -6.77 -8.48 21.36
N ASP A 25 -7.42 -7.63 22.15
CA ASP A 25 -8.78 -7.15 21.88
C ASP A 25 -8.75 -6.12 20.74
N TYR A 26 -8.76 -6.62 19.50
CA TYR A 26 -8.84 -5.79 18.31
C TYR A 26 -10.26 -5.29 18.04
N SER A 27 -10.33 -4.12 17.40
CA SER A 27 -11.57 -3.51 16.94
C SER A 27 -12.42 -4.45 16.07
N GLU A 28 -13.73 -4.24 16.10
CA GLU A 28 -14.71 -4.97 15.29
C GLU A 28 -14.34 -4.99 13.79
N LYS A 29 -13.80 -3.88 13.28
CA LYS A 29 -13.33 -3.81 11.89
C LYS A 29 -12.22 -4.83 11.60
N THR A 30 -11.30 -5.04 12.54
CA THR A 30 -10.25 -6.05 12.39
C THR A 30 -10.82 -7.47 12.50
N VAL A 31 -11.61 -7.72 13.54
CA VAL A 31 -12.04 -9.07 13.92
C VAL A 31 -13.15 -9.61 13.01
N GLN A 32 -14.06 -8.75 12.53
CA GLN A 32 -15.18 -9.16 11.69
C GLN A 32 -14.92 -8.83 10.22
N TYR A 33 -14.72 -7.54 9.91
CA TYR A 33 -14.66 -7.10 8.52
C TYR A 33 -13.43 -7.64 7.79
N TYR A 34 -12.23 -7.35 8.28
CA TYR A 34 -11.02 -7.85 7.62
C TYR A 34 -10.93 -9.37 7.66
N ARG A 35 -11.42 -10.03 8.72
CA ARG A 35 -11.53 -11.48 8.73
C ARG A 35 -12.42 -11.99 7.59
N LYS A 36 -13.58 -11.38 7.36
CA LYS A 36 -14.46 -11.79 6.26
C LYS A 36 -13.83 -11.56 4.90
N LEU A 37 -13.12 -10.45 4.72
CA LEU A 37 -12.39 -10.20 3.47
C LEU A 37 -11.38 -11.31 3.17
N ARG A 38 -10.68 -11.82 4.18
CA ARG A 38 -9.80 -12.99 4.05
C ARG A 38 -10.57 -14.25 3.68
N GLU A 39 -11.63 -14.57 4.41
CA GLU A 39 -12.47 -15.76 4.16
C GLU A 39 -13.05 -15.77 2.74
N LEU A 40 -13.50 -14.62 2.25
CA LEU A 40 -14.11 -14.47 0.93
C LEU A 40 -13.12 -14.15 -0.19
N ARG A 41 -11.84 -13.96 0.14
CA ARG A 41 -10.79 -13.49 -0.78
C ARG A 41 -11.20 -12.21 -1.51
N ILE A 42 -11.64 -11.22 -0.76
CA ILE A 42 -12.01 -9.90 -1.28
C ILE A 42 -10.81 -8.97 -1.13
N ASP A 43 -10.48 -8.26 -2.21
CA ASP A 43 -9.49 -7.19 -2.19
C ASP A 43 -9.99 -6.05 -1.31
N PRO A 44 -9.29 -5.73 -0.22
CA PRO A 44 -9.72 -4.72 0.72
C PRO A 44 -9.57 -3.27 0.20
N ILE A 45 -8.94 -3.05 -0.97
CA ILE A 45 -8.86 -1.76 -1.66
C ILE A 45 -10.14 -1.49 -2.48
N ILE A 46 -10.61 -2.50 -3.21
CA ILE A 46 -11.70 -2.34 -4.20
C ILE A 46 -13.02 -2.97 -3.78
N GLY A 47 -13.02 -3.84 -2.77
CA GLY A 47 -14.24 -4.53 -2.30
C GLY A 47 -14.73 -5.64 -3.22
N GLU A 48 -13.88 -6.14 -4.12
CA GLU A 48 -14.21 -7.21 -5.07
C GLU A 48 -13.39 -8.48 -4.82
N LYS A 49 -13.93 -9.64 -5.21
CA LYS A 49 -13.18 -10.90 -5.09
C LYS A 49 -11.97 -10.92 -6.01
N VAL A 50 -10.81 -11.28 -5.46
CA VAL A 50 -9.58 -11.43 -6.25
C VAL A 50 -9.60 -12.68 -7.12
N ASN A 51 -8.89 -12.62 -8.24
CA ASN A 51 -8.63 -13.80 -9.05
C ASN A 51 -7.61 -14.71 -8.34
N PRO A 52 -7.92 -15.99 -8.04
CA PRO A 52 -7.01 -16.88 -7.31
C PRO A 52 -5.71 -17.17 -8.04
N ASN A 53 -5.65 -16.98 -9.37
CA ASN A 53 -4.43 -17.15 -10.16
C ASN A 53 -3.63 -15.84 -10.31
N TYR A 54 -4.15 -14.72 -9.81
CA TYR A 54 -3.57 -13.39 -9.96
C TYR A 54 -3.85 -12.56 -8.70
N VAL A 55 -3.16 -12.92 -7.61
CA VAL A 55 -3.36 -12.32 -6.29
C VAL A 55 -2.04 -12.14 -5.57
N PHE A 56 -1.85 -10.96 -4.98
CA PHE A 56 -0.79 -10.72 -4.03
C PHE A 56 -1.31 -11.02 -2.61
N GLU A 57 -0.64 -11.93 -1.91
CA GLU A 57 -0.98 -12.34 -0.56
C GLU A 57 -0.03 -11.69 0.45
N PHE A 58 -0.59 -11.07 1.48
CA PHE A 58 0.13 -10.47 2.59
C PHE A 58 -0.24 -11.16 3.91
N SER A 59 0.65 -12.00 4.43
CA SER A 59 0.35 -12.90 5.56
C SER A 59 0.60 -12.31 6.94
N ALA A 60 1.43 -11.27 7.05
CA ALA A 60 1.85 -10.78 8.36
C ALA A 60 0.78 -9.89 9.03
N MET A 61 0.74 -9.94 10.35
CA MET A 61 0.15 -8.88 11.18
C MET A 61 1.09 -7.68 11.24
N TRP A 62 0.58 -6.55 11.74
CA TRP A 62 1.41 -5.40 12.06
C TRP A 62 0.85 -4.62 13.25
N ASP A 63 1.73 -3.88 13.91
CA ASP A 63 1.33 -2.87 14.89
C ASP A 63 0.72 -1.67 14.14
N ALA A 64 -0.57 -1.41 14.36
CA ALA A 64 -1.32 -0.37 13.67
C ALA A 64 -0.82 1.06 13.95
N TYR A 65 0.03 1.29 14.95
CA TYR A 65 0.49 2.65 15.32
C TYR A 65 1.84 3.02 14.75
N ASN A 66 2.64 2.03 14.33
CA ASN A 66 3.97 2.27 13.73
C ASN A 66 4.19 1.49 12.41
N GLY A 67 3.33 0.52 12.11
CA GLY A 67 3.42 -0.34 10.93
C GLY A 67 4.55 -1.38 11.01
N THR A 68 5.06 -1.68 12.20
CA THR A 68 6.04 -2.75 12.40
C THR A 68 5.37 -4.09 12.17
N ARG A 69 5.99 -4.94 11.34
CA ARG A 69 5.50 -6.30 11.09
C ARG A 69 5.61 -7.14 12.36
N LEU A 70 4.59 -7.94 12.60
CA LEU A 70 4.51 -8.93 13.67
C LEU A 70 4.53 -10.33 13.03
N ASP A 71 4.00 -11.31 13.75
CA ASP A 71 3.88 -12.69 13.28
C ASP A 71 2.84 -12.86 12.16
N ASP A 72 2.75 -14.07 11.62
CA ASP A 72 1.72 -14.44 10.66
C ASP A 72 0.31 -14.30 11.25
N ASP A 73 -0.60 -13.79 10.44
CA ASP A 73 -2.00 -13.63 10.82
C ASP A 73 -2.68 -15.01 10.98
N PRO A 74 -3.27 -15.30 12.15
CA PRO A 74 -3.94 -16.58 12.40
C PRO A 74 -5.14 -16.83 11.47
N PHE A 75 -5.72 -15.79 10.88
CA PHE A 75 -6.84 -15.89 9.93
C PHE A 75 -6.39 -15.96 8.46
N GLY A 76 -5.07 -15.99 8.21
CA GLY A 76 -4.47 -16.08 6.89
C GLY A 76 -4.22 -14.71 6.23
N PRO A 77 -3.77 -14.71 4.97
CA PRO A 77 -3.31 -13.49 4.32
C PRO A 77 -4.45 -12.57 3.92
N LEU A 78 -4.17 -11.27 3.89
CA LEU A 78 -4.93 -10.31 3.09
C LEU A 78 -4.60 -10.54 1.61
N TYR A 79 -5.63 -10.47 0.77
CA TYR A 79 -5.53 -10.72 -0.66
C TYR A 79 -5.70 -9.41 -1.42
N PHE A 80 -4.80 -9.11 -2.35
CA PHE A 80 -4.84 -7.88 -3.15
C PHE A 80 -4.79 -8.22 -4.64
N ASP A 81 -5.59 -7.51 -5.44
CA ASP A 81 -5.39 -7.44 -6.88
C ASP A 81 -4.11 -6.63 -7.15
N PRO A 82 -3.09 -7.22 -7.79
CA PRO A 82 -1.82 -6.55 -8.02
C PRO A 82 -1.95 -5.25 -8.83
N ASP A 83 -2.89 -5.16 -9.77
CA ASP A 83 -3.04 -3.98 -10.62
C ASP A 83 -3.56 -2.79 -9.80
N TYR A 84 -4.58 -3.03 -8.98
CA TYR A 84 -5.12 -2.00 -8.09
C TYR A 84 -4.13 -1.64 -6.99
N LEU A 85 -3.37 -2.60 -6.47
CA LEU A 85 -2.32 -2.33 -5.49
C LEU A 85 -1.24 -1.39 -6.06
N VAL A 86 -0.74 -1.66 -7.27
CA VAL A 86 0.20 -0.76 -7.97
C VAL A 86 -0.43 0.60 -8.21
N TYR A 87 -1.69 0.65 -8.67
CA TYR A 87 -2.39 1.90 -8.93
C TYR A 87 -2.54 2.75 -7.66
N GLN A 88 -2.90 2.15 -6.51
CA GLN A 88 -3.00 2.87 -5.24
C GLN A 88 -1.64 3.41 -4.77
N ILE A 89 -0.58 2.59 -4.85
CA ILE A 89 0.78 3.00 -4.47
C ILE A 89 1.26 4.14 -5.37
N TYR A 90 1.02 4.04 -6.67
CA TYR A 90 1.49 5.02 -7.64
C TYR A 90 0.67 6.31 -7.63
N VAL A 91 -0.67 6.24 -7.66
CA VAL A 91 -1.50 7.45 -7.81
C VAL A 91 -1.72 8.15 -6.48
N LYS A 92 -2.19 7.45 -5.45
CA LYS A 92 -2.62 8.12 -4.20
C LYS A 92 -1.46 8.57 -3.32
N ARG A 93 -0.26 8.02 -3.49
CA ARG A 93 0.88 8.35 -2.62
C ARG A 93 1.88 9.32 -3.24
N LEU A 94 1.63 9.77 -4.48
CA LEU A 94 2.33 10.91 -5.07
C LEU A 94 1.74 12.26 -4.61
N ASP A 95 0.54 12.29 -4.02
CA ASP A 95 -0.18 13.52 -3.68
C ASP A 95 0.58 14.46 -2.72
N LEU A 96 1.53 13.95 -1.91
CA LEU A 96 2.40 14.77 -1.05
C LEU A 96 3.82 14.96 -1.57
N LEU A 97 4.17 14.28 -2.66
CA LEU A 97 5.49 14.33 -3.29
C LEU A 97 5.48 15.20 -4.54
N TRP A 98 4.34 15.31 -5.22
CA TRP A 98 4.20 16.07 -6.44
C TRP A 98 2.83 16.73 -6.51
N THR A 99 2.83 18.05 -6.57
CA THR A 99 1.63 18.82 -6.88
C THR A 99 1.54 18.93 -8.38
N LYS A 100 0.50 18.34 -8.98
CA LYS A 100 0.24 18.51 -10.42
C LYS A 100 0.04 19.99 -10.73
N GLY A 101 0.68 20.44 -11.80
CA GLY A 101 0.46 21.78 -12.33
C GLY A 101 -0.98 21.93 -12.83
N SER A 102 -1.50 23.15 -12.77
CA SER A 102 -2.79 23.51 -13.37
C SER A 102 -2.59 24.60 -14.42
N ASP A 103 -3.45 24.59 -15.44
CA ASP A 103 -3.54 25.57 -16.51
C ASP A 103 -2.21 25.81 -17.26
N GLN A 104 -1.43 26.79 -16.80
CA GLN A 104 -0.20 27.33 -17.39
C GLN A 104 1.05 27.10 -16.52
N TYR A 105 0.90 26.44 -15.37
CA TYR A 105 2.01 26.21 -14.45
C TYR A 105 2.48 24.77 -14.52
N GLU A 106 3.80 24.60 -14.50
CA GLU A 106 4.41 23.28 -14.33
C GLU A 106 4.12 22.74 -12.93
N GLY A 107 4.06 21.42 -12.81
CA GLY A 107 3.96 20.78 -11.50
C GLY A 107 5.20 21.06 -10.66
N CYS A 108 5.05 20.97 -9.34
CA CYS A 108 6.12 21.23 -8.41
C CYS A 108 6.23 20.14 -7.34
N TYR A 109 7.41 20.02 -6.75
CA TYR A 109 7.65 19.11 -5.65
C TYR A 109 6.81 19.48 -4.43
N GLY A 110 6.19 18.46 -3.84
CA GLY A 110 5.38 18.59 -2.64
C GLY A 110 6.23 18.72 -1.36
N GLN A 111 5.55 18.93 -0.24
CA GLN A 111 6.20 19.22 1.04
C GLN A 111 6.90 18.01 1.68
N CYS A 112 6.58 16.79 1.24
CA CYS A 112 7.17 15.56 1.78
C CYS A 112 8.35 15.03 0.94
N VAL A 113 8.77 15.75 -0.09
CA VAL A 113 9.93 15.35 -0.91
C VAL A 113 11.20 15.35 -0.07
N GLY A 114 12.00 14.29 -0.20
CA GLY A 114 13.22 14.12 0.61
C GLY A 114 13.00 13.51 2.00
N GLY A 115 11.75 13.33 2.44
CA GLY A 115 11.44 12.91 3.81
C GLY A 115 11.62 11.41 4.11
N GLY A 116 11.78 10.57 3.10
CA GLY A 116 11.94 9.13 3.28
C GLY A 116 10.74 8.48 3.99
N SER A 117 11.03 7.50 4.85
CA SER A 117 10.03 6.88 5.74
C SER A 117 9.54 7.81 6.85
N ASP A 118 10.28 8.89 7.14
CA ASP A 118 10.10 9.77 8.31
C ASP A 118 9.33 11.05 7.97
N MET A 119 8.62 11.07 6.83
CA MET A 119 7.94 12.22 6.23
C MET A 119 7.44 13.25 7.25
N MET A 120 8.14 14.38 7.34
CA MET A 120 7.82 15.45 8.29
C MET A 120 7.62 16.77 7.52
N VAL A 121 6.50 17.43 7.75
CA VAL A 121 6.19 18.75 7.20
C VAL A 121 6.30 19.80 8.30
N VAL A 122 7.21 20.77 8.13
CA VAL A 122 7.47 21.82 9.12
C VAL A 122 6.18 22.58 9.43
N GLY A 123 5.83 22.64 10.71
CA GLY A 123 4.61 23.29 11.20
C GLY A 123 3.32 22.47 11.09
N ARG A 124 3.34 21.30 10.43
CA ARG A 124 2.18 20.38 10.33
C ARG A 124 2.40 19.04 11.01
N GLY A 125 3.65 18.62 11.18
CA GLY A 125 4.01 17.40 11.89
C GLY A 125 4.29 16.22 10.97
N SER A 126 4.10 15.02 11.50
CA SER A 126 4.50 13.74 10.89
C SER A 126 3.41 13.17 9.98
N TYR A 127 3.81 12.77 8.78
CA TYR A 127 2.98 12.14 7.73
C TYR A 127 3.56 10.78 7.31
N ILE A 128 4.15 10.07 8.27
CA ILE A 128 4.80 8.77 8.07
C ILE A 128 3.87 7.70 7.46
N ASN A 129 2.55 7.87 7.60
CA ASN A 129 1.52 7.02 7.00
C ASN A 129 1.42 7.21 5.48
N CYS A 130 1.88 8.35 4.96
CA CYS A 130 1.89 8.69 3.54
C CYS A 130 3.11 8.16 2.79
N TYR A 131 4.05 7.48 3.45
CA TYR A 131 5.19 6.85 2.78
C TYR A 131 4.72 5.93 1.63
N PRO A 132 5.22 6.09 0.38
CA PRO A 132 4.67 5.42 -0.81
C PRO A 132 4.63 3.90 -0.72
N PHE A 133 5.63 3.29 -0.09
CA PHE A 133 5.80 1.84 -0.12
C PHE A 133 5.17 1.16 1.10
N ARG A 134 4.13 1.74 1.70
CA ARG A 134 3.28 1.05 2.68
C ARG A 134 2.08 0.41 2.01
N LEU A 135 1.61 -0.72 2.56
CA LEU A 135 0.35 -1.32 2.15
C LEU A 135 -0.80 -0.29 2.25
N PRO A 136 -1.74 -0.21 1.31
CA PRO A 136 -2.76 0.85 1.28
C PRO A 136 -3.91 0.62 2.29
N ILE A 137 -3.62 0.03 3.46
CA ILE A 137 -4.59 -0.29 4.52
C ILE A 137 -4.02 0.05 5.88
N ASN A 138 -4.48 1.15 6.46
CA ASN A 138 -3.93 1.66 7.71
C ASN A 138 -4.80 1.39 8.94
N ASP A 139 -5.99 0.83 8.78
CA ASP A 139 -7.01 0.69 9.83
C ASP A 139 -7.32 -0.77 10.18
N CYS A 140 -6.42 -1.69 9.83
CA CYS A 140 -6.40 -3.07 10.32
C CYS A 140 -5.51 -3.18 11.58
N TYR A 141 -5.83 -4.15 12.45
CA TYR A 141 -5.15 -4.42 13.72
C TYR A 141 -5.15 -3.25 14.72
N VAL A 142 -6.17 -2.40 14.63
CA VAL A 142 -6.38 -1.35 15.61
C VAL A 142 -7.07 -1.95 16.83
N ILE A 143 -6.57 -1.69 18.04
CA ILE A 143 -7.17 -2.20 19.29
C ILE A 143 -8.53 -1.56 19.56
N ASN A 144 -9.39 -2.27 20.27
CA ASN A 144 -10.67 -1.76 20.71
C ASN A 144 -10.50 -0.59 21.68
N GLY A 145 -11.40 0.39 21.61
CA GLY A 145 -11.32 1.59 22.47
C GLY A 145 -10.14 2.54 22.18
N TYR A 146 -9.44 2.39 21.06
CA TYR A 146 -8.34 3.28 20.71
C TYR A 146 -8.77 4.73 20.53
N ASP A 147 -7.83 5.65 20.78
CA ASP A 147 -8.01 7.07 20.50
C ASP A 147 -8.01 7.31 18.98
N LYS A 148 -9.16 7.72 18.45
CA LYS A 148 -9.37 8.01 17.01
C LYS A 148 -8.57 9.22 16.51
N THR A 149 -7.95 9.99 17.40
CA THR A 149 -7.02 11.06 17.02
C THR A 149 -5.64 10.53 16.64
N LEU A 150 -5.30 9.30 17.02
CA LEU A 150 -4.02 8.67 16.67
C LEU A 150 -4.01 8.28 15.19
N THR A 151 -2.92 8.62 14.52
CA THR A 151 -2.68 8.19 13.14
C THR A 151 -2.27 6.72 13.13
N THR A 152 -2.98 5.92 12.35
CA THR A 152 -2.65 4.53 12.15
C THR A 152 -1.86 4.31 10.86
N MET A 153 -1.16 3.19 10.80
CA MET A 153 -0.11 2.90 9.83
C MET A 153 -0.21 1.48 9.33
N ALA A 154 -0.01 1.33 8.02
CA ALA A 154 0.19 0.04 7.39
C ALA A 154 1.68 -0.34 7.36
N PRO A 155 2.05 -1.60 7.16
CA PRO A 155 3.43 -2.03 7.11
C PRO A 155 4.10 -1.58 5.83
N ILE A 156 5.42 -1.38 5.90
CA ILE A 156 6.27 -1.10 4.74
C ILE A 156 6.46 -2.40 3.96
N LEU A 157 6.25 -2.34 2.65
CA LEU A 157 6.57 -3.41 1.71
C LEU A 157 8.08 -3.59 1.59
N THR A 158 8.51 -4.84 1.67
CA THR A 158 9.89 -5.27 1.43
C THR A 158 10.22 -5.20 -0.05
N ASP A 159 11.51 -5.16 -0.38
CA ASP A 159 11.96 -5.17 -1.78
C ASP A 159 11.51 -6.44 -2.50
N ASP A 160 11.46 -7.59 -1.82
CA ASP A 160 10.98 -8.86 -2.40
C ASP A 160 9.48 -8.81 -2.73
N GLU A 161 8.66 -8.21 -1.88
CA GLU A 161 7.23 -8.03 -2.17
C GLU A 161 7.01 -7.04 -3.31
N ILE A 162 7.77 -5.95 -3.35
CA ILE A 162 7.75 -4.98 -4.46
C ILE A 162 8.12 -5.68 -5.77
N ASN A 163 9.19 -6.48 -5.76
CA ASN A 163 9.59 -7.28 -6.91
C ASN A 163 8.51 -8.29 -7.33
N LYS A 164 7.87 -8.95 -6.35
CA LYS A 164 6.78 -9.89 -6.60
C LYS A 164 5.59 -9.19 -7.28
N ILE A 165 5.15 -8.04 -6.75
CA ILE A 165 4.05 -7.25 -7.31
C ILE A 165 4.37 -6.80 -8.74
N ASP A 166 5.56 -6.22 -8.98
CA ASP A 166 5.98 -5.78 -10.32
C ASP A 166 6.03 -6.95 -11.33
N ASN A 167 6.51 -8.12 -10.90
CA ASN A 167 6.56 -9.31 -11.73
C ASN A 167 5.16 -9.86 -12.07
N MET A 168 4.19 -9.69 -11.18
CA MET A 168 2.80 -10.07 -11.45
C MET A 168 2.19 -9.13 -12.48
N VAL A 169 2.28 -7.81 -12.24
CA VAL A 169 1.67 -6.79 -13.10
C VAL A 169 2.29 -6.74 -14.50
N SER A 170 3.61 -6.91 -14.62
CA SER A 170 4.29 -6.93 -15.91
C SER A 170 3.87 -8.10 -16.82
N LYS A 171 3.43 -9.22 -16.25
CA LYS A 171 2.96 -10.40 -17.01
C LYS A 171 1.50 -10.30 -17.43
N ASN A 172 0.73 -9.41 -16.82
CA ASN A 172 -0.69 -9.26 -17.08
C ASN A 172 -0.99 -8.01 -17.92
N LYS A 173 -1.97 -8.11 -18.81
CA LYS A 173 -2.41 -6.99 -19.68
C LYS A 173 -3.61 -6.24 -19.08
N SER A 174 -4.15 -6.69 -17.94
CA SER A 174 -5.32 -6.09 -17.29
C SER A 174 -5.07 -4.65 -16.85
N TYR A 175 -3.88 -4.32 -16.34
CA TYR A 175 -3.59 -2.95 -15.87
C TYR A 175 -3.89 -1.89 -16.94
N LYS A 176 -3.37 -2.06 -18.16
CA LYS A 176 -3.60 -1.12 -19.27
C LYS A 176 -5.07 -1.08 -19.69
N LYS A 177 -5.78 -2.20 -19.59
CA LYS A 177 -7.21 -2.27 -19.89
C LYS A 177 -8.04 -1.50 -18.86
N ILE A 178 -7.68 -1.58 -17.57
CA ILE A 178 -8.42 -0.96 -16.46
C ILE A 178 -8.11 0.54 -16.39
N PHE A 179 -6.83 0.92 -16.40
CA PHE A 179 -6.39 2.30 -16.15
C PHE A 179 -6.00 3.09 -17.39
N GLY A 180 -6.02 2.48 -18.58
CA GLY A 180 -5.68 3.14 -19.85
C GLY A 180 -4.19 3.47 -20.04
N VAL A 181 -3.33 3.16 -19.07
CA VAL A 181 -1.89 3.47 -19.08
C VAL A 181 -1.06 2.22 -18.84
N THR A 182 0.21 2.24 -19.24
CA THR A 182 1.13 1.14 -18.92
C THR A 182 1.41 1.11 -17.41
N PRO A 183 1.51 -0.08 -16.80
CA PRO A 183 1.82 -0.17 -15.39
C PRO A 183 3.18 0.47 -15.09
N PRO A 184 3.26 1.35 -14.07
CA PRO A 184 4.55 1.82 -13.56
C PRO A 184 5.25 0.66 -12.85
N SER A 185 6.59 0.67 -12.85
CA SER A 185 7.38 -0.27 -12.04
C SER A 185 7.58 0.32 -10.65
N LEU A 186 7.04 -0.35 -9.63
CA LEU A 186 7.26 0.00 -8.23
C LEU A 186 8.74 -0.12 -7.86
N ARG A 187 9.47 -1.09 -8.42
CA ARG A 187 10.92 -1.23 -8.24
C ARG A 187 11.65 0.01 -8.76
N THR A 188 11.33 0.45 -9.97
CA THR A 188 11.93 1.67 -10.55
C THR A 188 11.55 2.90 -9.73
N MET A 189 10.30 2.99 -9.28
CA MET A 189 9.84 4.08 -8.41
C MET A 189 10.61 4.10 -7.09
N LYS A 190 10.77 2.94 -6.42
CA LYS A 190 11.51 2.82 -5.16
C LYS A 190 12.98 3.15 -5.34
N TYR A 191 13.60 2.67 -6.41
CA TYR A 191 14.97 2.99 -6.74
C TYR A 191 15.22 4.51 -6.83
N TYR A 192 14.40 5.22 -7.61
CA TYR A 192 14.55 6.67 -7.72
C TYR A 192 14.22 7.40 -6.42
N TYR A 193 13.21 6.91 -5.70
CA TYR A 193 12.83 7.47 -4.40
C TYR A 193 13.98 7.35 -3.39
N ASP A 194 14.53 6.14 -3.21
CA ASP A 194 15.62 5.86 -2.28
C ASP A 194 16.87 6.67 -2.65
N ARG A 195 17.17 6.81 -3.95
CA ARG A 195 18.29 7.65 -4.40
C ARG A 195 18.08 9.14 -4.21
N ALA A 196 16.85 9.61 -4.30
CA ALA A 196 16.54 11.02 -4.06
C ALA A 196 16.71 11.41 -2.59
N ILE A 197 16.49 10.46 -1.67
CA ILE A 197 16.64 10.67 -0.22
C ILE A 197 18.03 10.27 0.30
N GLU A 198 18.77 9.44 -0.43
CA GLU A 198 20.14 9.09 -0.07
C GLU A 198 20.98 10.37 -0.04
N LYS A 199 21.48 10.73 1.14
CA LYS A 199 22.36 11.89 1.30
C LYS A 199 23.51 11.74 0.32
N CYS A 200 23.53 12.60 -0.70
CA CYS A 200 24.50 12.59 -1.78
C CYS A 200 25.91 12.60 -1.19
N LYS A 201 26.58 11.44 -1.16
CA LYS A 201 27.97 11.35 -0.72
C LYS A 201 28.93 11.81 -1.81
N ASP A 202 28.54 11.72 -3.10
CA ASP A 202 29.30 12.21 -4.25
C ASP A 202 28.43 12.31 -5.52
N TYR A 203 28.49 13.44 -6.24
CA TYR A 203 27.68 13.75 -7.43
C TYR A 203 28.02 12.87 -8.64
N LYS A 204 29.26 12.39 -8.75
CA LYS A 204 29.72 11.54 -9.86
C LYS A 204 29.02 10.18 -9.92
N THR A 205 28.81 9.55 -8.78
CA THR A 205 28.13 8.25 -8.65
C THR A 205 26.72 8.32 -9.21
N ASN A 206 26.08 9.50 -9.14
CA ASN A 206 24.72 9.65 -9.59
C ASN A 206 24.58 9.64 -11.12
N ILE A 207 25.50 10.28 -11.82
CA ILE A 207 25.55 10.36 -13.29
C ILE A 207 25.82 8.99 -13.90
N ASP A 208 26.78 8.25 -13.37
CA ASP A 208 27.17 6.94 -13.91
C ASP A 208 26.04 5.91 -13.82
N ALA A 209 25.23 5.97 -12.77
CA ALA A 209 24.09 5.08 -12.60
C ALA A 209 22.90 5.46 -13.51
N VAL A 210 22.68 6.75 -13.80
CA VAL A 210 21.67 7.19 -14.79
C VAL A 210 22.08 6.73 -16.19
N ASN A 211 23.35 6.90 -16.55
CA ASN A 211 23.86 6.49 -17.86
C ASN A 211 23.76 4.97 -18.10
N LYS A 212 23.93 4.15 -17.05
CA LYS A 212 23.73 2.69 -17.14
C LYS A 212 22.29 2.29 -17.44
N LEU A 213 21.31 3.03 -16.91
CA LEU A 213 19.89 2.74 -17.12
C LEU A 213 19.39 3.20 -18.48
N CYS A 214 19.89 4.33 -19.01
CA CYS A 214 19.57 4.76 -20.37
C CYS A 214 20.14 3.82 -21.45
N ALA A 215 21.06 2.94 -21.08
CA ALA A 215 21.65 1.93 -21.96
C ALA A 215 20.95 0.56 -21.91
N MET A 216 19.94 0.38 -21.05
CA MET A 216 19.12 -0.83 -20.94
C MET A 216 17.77 -0.64 -21.63
#